data_AF-A0AAJ6UFC4-F1
#
_entry.id   AF-A0AAJ6UFC4-F1
#
_cell.length_a   1.000
_cell.length_b   1.000
_cell.length_c   1.000
_cell.angle_alpha   90.00
_cell.angle_beta   90.00
_cell.angle_gamma   90.00
#
_symmetry.space_group_name_H-M   'P 1'
#
loop_
_entity.id
_entity.type
_entity.pdbx_description
1 polymer ?
#
loop_
_entity_poly.entity_id
_entity_poly.type
_entity_poly.pdbx_seq_one_letter_code
_entity_poly.pdbx_strand_id
1 'polypeptide(L)'
;MALSNNVIGAINFVAMLLSIPVIGAGIWLATEPDNSCVKILQWPVIILGLLILKVALAGFVGGFWRIPWLLIFYLIAMLILIILLACLTVFIYMVTVRGSGHLAPSRAYLEYRLDDFSGWLRRRVHSSYKWDRIRGCLSSSNTCSELNQSYHMAQDFFNAHISPLQSGCCKPPTECGYTFVNPTYWISPINIAADMDCLKWNNDQNQLCYNCDSCKAGLLANLKREWRRADIILLITLIALICVYLIGCCAFRNAKTEDLFRRYKQGYT
;
A
#
# COMPACT_ATOMS: atom_id res chain seq x y z
N MET A 1 4.84 -15.14 -40.46
CA MET A 1 6.03 -14.43 -39.92
C MET A 1 5.79 -12.95 -39.59
N ALA A 2 5.00 -12.15 -40.34
CA ALA A 2 4.71 -10.75 -39.96
C ALA A 2 3.68 -10.62 -38.82
N LEU A 3 2.65 -11.49 -38.81
CA LEU A 3 1.60 -11.47 -37.79
C LEU A 3 2.15 -11.74 -36.37
N SER A 4 3.11 -12.66 -36.23
CA SER A 4 3.72 -13.02 -34.93
C SER A 4 4.58 -11.89 -34.35
N ASN A 5 5.26 -11.14 -35.19
CA ASN A 5 6.11 -10.02 -34.76
C ASN A 5 5.28 -8.86 -34.21
N ASN A 6 4.19 -8.51 -34.90
CA ASN A 6 3.28 -7.45 -34.45
C ASN A 6 2.59 -7.82 -33.13
N VAL A 7 2.24 -9.10 -32.95
CA VAL A 7 1.64 -9.61 -31.71
C VAL A 7 2.62 -9.53 -30.53
N ILE A 8 3.88 -9.94 -30.70
CA ILE A 8 4.90 -9.85 -29.64
C ILE A 8 5.19 -8.39 -29.26
N GLY A 9 5.29 -7.50 -30.26
CA GLY A 9 5.45 -6.06 -30.03
C GLY A 9 4.28 -5.46 -29.24
N ALA A 10 3.04 -5.82 -29.61
CA ALA A 10 1.84 -5.36 -28.92
C ALA A 10 1.75 -5.87 -27.47
N ILE A 11 2.08 -7.13 -27.21
CA ILE A 11 2.12 -7.74 -25.86
C ILE A 11 3.10 -6.98 -24.95
N ASN A 12 4.30 -6.70 -25.45
CA ASN A 12 5.31 -5.95 -24.69
C ASN A 12 4.93 -4.49 -24.46
N PHE A 13 4.27 -3.87 -25.44
CA PHE A 13 3.74 -2.51 -25.29
C PHE A 13 2.64 -2.45 -24.21
N VAL A 14 1.73 -3.43 -24.17
CA VAL A 14 0.73 -3.54 -23.10
C VAL A 14 1.39 -3.77 -21.75
N ALA A 15 2.40 -4.64 -21.65
CA ALA A 15 3.16 -4.85 -20.40
C ALA A 15 3.84 -3.56 -19.91
N MET A 16 4.38 -2.75 -20.83
CA MET A 16 4.94 -1.44 -20.52
C MET A 16 3.87 -0.50 -19.95
N LEU A 17 2.69 -0.42 -20.57
CA LEU A 17 1.58 0.40 -20.06
C LEU A 17 1.12 -0.05 -18.66
N LEU A 18 1.08 -1.37 -18.40
CA LEU A 18 0.71 -1.93 -17.10
C LEU A 18 1.72 -1.62 -15.99
N SER A 19 2.98 -1.32 -16.32
CA SER A 19 3.98 -0.90 -15.33
C SER A 19 3.73 0.52 -14.79
N ILE A 20 3.05 1.38 -15.57
CA ILE A 20 2.81 2.78 -15.20
C ILE A 20 1.90 2.87 -13.96
N PRO A 21 0.74 2.18 -13.87
CA PRO A 21 -0.06 2.15 -12.64
C PRO A 21 0.69 1.63 -11.42
N VAL A 22 1.59 0.66 -11.58
CA VAL A 22 2.38 0.10 -10.46
C VAL A 22 3.35 1.14 -9.90
N ILE A 23 4.08 1.81 -10.79
CA ILE A 23 4.99 2.90 -10.41
C ILE A 23 4.19 4.07 -9.81
N GLY A 24 3.07 4.43 -10.43
CA GLY A 24 2.17 5.48 -9.96
C GLY A 24 1.62 5.19 -8.56
N ALA A 25 1.19 3.96 -8.28
CA ALA A 25 0.76 3.55 -6.94
C ALA A 25 1.91 3.64 -5.93
N GLY A 26 3.13 3.25 -6.32
CA GLY A 26 4.32 3.38 -5.48
C GLY A 26 4.67 4.84 -5.15
N ILE A 27 4.58 5.74 -6.14
CA ILE A 27 4.81 7.19 -5.95
C ILE A 27 3.71 7.81 -5.10
N TRP A 28 2.44 7.48 -5.36
CA TRP A 28 1.29 7.93 -4.56
C TRP A 28 1.45 7.56 -3.07
N LEU A 29 1.87 6.32 -2.79
CA LEU A 29 2.20 5.90 -1.43
C LEU A 29 3.35 6.70 -0.82
N ALA A 30 4.30 7.20 -1.62
CA ALA A 30 5.41 8.01 -1.13
C ALA A 30 5.03 9.48 -0.88
N THR A 31 4.00 9.98 -1.56
CA THR A 31 3.50 11.35 -1.38
C THR A 31 2.57 11.48 -0.17
N GLU A 32 2.00 10.38 0.31
CA GLU A 32 1.12 10.41 1.48
C GLU A 32 1.94 10.67 2.76
N PRO A 33 1.59 11.70 3.56
CA PRO A 33 2.45 12.19 4.64
C PRO A 33 2.75 11.13 5.72
N ASP A 34 1.78 10.28 6.06
CA ASP A 34 1.93 9.23 7.05
C ASP A 34 2.77 8.04 6.54
N ASN A 35 2.56 7.63 5.29
CA ASN A 35 3.39 6.61 4.64
C ASN A 35 4.83 7.09 4.48
N SER A 36 5.05 8.39 4.23
CA SER A 36 6.38 9.01 4.12
C SER A 36 7.18 8.94 5.43
N CYS A 37 6.50 8.90 6.59
CA CYS A 37 7.15 8.73 7.90
C CYS A 37 7.64 7.29 8.14
N VAL A 38 6.94 6.31 7.55
CA VAL A 38 7.13 4.89 7.83
C VAL A 38 7.95 4.17 6.74
N LYS A 39 7.83 4.62 5.48
CA LYS A 39 8.59 4.21 4.28
C LYS A 39 8.67 2.71 4.05
N ILE A 40 7.60 1.96 4.33
CA ILE A 40 7.61 0.49 4.21
C ILE A 40 7.27 0.03 2.80
N LEU A 41 6.08 0.36 2.31
CA LEU A 41 5.55 -0.26 1.09
C LEU A 41 6.01 0.45 -0.20
N GLN A 42 6.31 1.74 -0.12
CA GLN A 42 6.69 2.57 -1.26
C GLN A 42 7.87 1.99 -2.07
N TRP A 43 8.96 1.59 -1.39
CA TRP A 43 10.21 1.20 -2.06
C TRP A 43 10.08 -0.16 -2.76
N PRO A 44 9.55 -1.22 -2.11
CA PRO A 44 9.27 -2.49 -2.80
C PRO A 44 8.41 -2.32 -4.05
N VAL A 45 7.34 -1.51 -3.98
CA VAL A 45 6.42 -1.29 -5.11
C VAL A 45 7.11 -0.53 -6.25
N ILE A 46 7.82 0.57 -5.94
CA ILE A 46 8.54 1.37 -6.95
C ILE A 46 9.62 0.54 -7.63
N ILE A 47 10.44 -0.18 -6.87
CA ILE A 47 11.52 -1.01 -7.41
C ILE A 47 10.94 -2.08 -8.33
N LEU A 48 9.88 -2.76 -7.91
CA LEU A 48 9.23 -3.78 -8.72
C LEU A 48 8.63 -3.22 -10.01
N GLY A 49 7.94 -2.07 -9.94
CA GLY A 49 7.41 -1.37 -11.10
C GLY A 49 8.49 -0.99 -12.11
N LEU A 50 9.64 -0.47 -11.63
CA LEU A 50 10.79 -0.14 -12.49
C LEU A 50 11.41 -1.38 -13.14
N LEU A 51 11.48 -2.51 -12.43
CA LEU A 51 11.97 -3.77 -13.00
C LEU A 51 11.04 -4.28 -14.11
N ILE A 52 9.72 -4.23 -13.89
CA ILE A 52 8.72 -4.59 -14.92
C ILE A 52 8.88 -3.69 -16.15
N LEU A 53 9.03 -2.37 -15.96
CA LEU A 53 9.25 -1.44 -17.06
C LEU A 53 10.51 -1.77 -17.87
N LYS A 54 11.64 -2.03 -17.20
CA LYS A 54 12.91 -2.39 -17.87
C LYS A 54 12.77 -3.68 -18.68
N VAL A 55 12.14 -4.71 -18.13
CA VAL A 55 11.94 -5.99 -18.82
C VAL A 55 10.98 -5.84 -20.00
N ALA A 56 9.90 -5.05 -19.87
CA ALA A 56 8.99 -4.76 -20.97
C ALA A 56 9.66 -4.01 -22.13
N LEU A 57 10.52 -3.02 -21.84
CA LEU A 57 11.32 -2.32 -22.84
C LEU A 57 12.29 -3.26 -23.55
N ALA A 58 12.99 -4.11 -22.80
CA ALA A 58 13.89 -5.13 -23.37
C ALA A 58 13.13 -6.12 -24.26
N GLY A 59 11.91 -6.52 -23.87
CA GLY A 59 11.02 -7.35 -24.69
C GLY A 59 10.61 -6.66 -26.00
N PHE A 60 10.25 -5.38 -25.94
CA PHE A 60 9.89 -4.59 -27.11
C PHE A 60 11.05 -4.47 -28.11
N VAL A 61 12.26 -4.13 -27.65
CA VAL A 61 13.47 -4.06 -28.48
C VAL A 61 13.88 -5.45 -28.98
N GLY A 62 13.80 -6.48 -28.13
CA GLY A 62 14.13 -7.86 -28.46
C GLY A 62 13.28 -8.45 -29.59
N GLY A 63 12.04 -7.96 -29.75
CA GLY A 63 11.17 -8.33 -30.88
C GLY A 63 11.75 -8.00 -32.26
N PHE A 64 12.65 -7.00 -32.35
CA PHE A 64 13.27 -6.60 -33.61
C PHE A 64 14.50 -7.45 -33.97
N TRP A 65 15.26 -7.93 -32.98
CA TRP A 65 16.58 -8.55 -33.20
C TRP A 65 16.56 -10.09 -33.31
N ARG A 66 15.40 -10.75 -33.18
CA ARG A 66 15.18 -12.19 -33.44
C ARG A 66 16.19 -13.15 -32.79
N ILE A 67 16.67 -12.85 -31.58
CA ILE A 67 17.57 -13.75 -30.85
C ILE A 67 16.74 -14.69 -29.95
N PRO A 68 16.69 -16.02 -30.23
CA PRO A 68 15.82 -16.95 -29.50
C PRO A 68 16.19 -17.09 -28.02
N TRP A 69 17.49 -17.01 -27.68
CA TRP A 69 17.97 -17.03 -26.29
C TRP A 69 17.47 -15.86 -25.47
N LEU A 70 17.40 -14.66 -26.07
CA LEU A 70 16.95 -13.44 -25.41
C LEU A 70 15.45 -13.51 -25.09
N LEU A 71 14.67 -14.18 -25.94
CA LEU A 71 13.23 -14.36 -25.73
C LEU A 71 12.92 -15.38 -24.61
N ILE A 72 13.71 -16.44 -24.49
CA ILE A 72 13.60 -17.39 -23.35
C ILE A 72 13.96 -16.69 -22.04
N PHE A 73 15.06 -15.93 -22.02
CA PHE A 73 15.46 -15.14 -20.85
C PHE A 73 14.36 -14.14 -20.45
N TYR A 74 13.76 -13.47 -21.43
CA TYR A 74 12.62 -12.57 -21.21
C TYR A 74 11.42 -13.27 -20.55
N LEU A 75 11.01 -14.46 -21.04
CA LEU A 75 9.90 -15.21 -20.45
C LEU A 75 10.18 -15.62 -19.00
N ILE A 76 11.41 -16.07 -18.70
CA ILE A 76 11.83 -16.42 -17.34
C ILE A 76 11.82 -15.18 -16.43
N ALA A 77 12.38 -14.07 -16.89
CA ALA A 77 12.41 -12.82 -16.13
C ALA A 77 10.99 -12.30 -15.83
N MET A 78 10.09 -12.34 -16.82
CA MET A 78 8.68 -11.96 -16.63
C MET A 78 7.96 -12.86 -15.64
N LEU A 79 8.19 -14.18 -15.69
CA LEU A 79 7.61 -15.11 -14.73
C LEU A 79 8.06 -14.80 -13.29
N ILE A 80 9.35 -14.53 -13.09
CA ILE A 80 9.90 -14.16 -11.78
C ILE A 80 9.23 -12.87 -11.28
N LEU A 81 9.07 -11.86 -12.13
CA LEU A 81 8.43 -10.60 -11.75
C LEU A 81 6.95 -10.78 -11.39
N ILE A 82 6.21 -11.63 -12.12
CA ILE A 82 4.82 -11.98 -11.80
C ILE A 82 4.74 -12.67 -10.43
N ILE A 83 5.63 -13.62 -10.16
CA ILE A 83 5.69 -14.30 -8.85
C ILE A 83 6.00 -13.30 -7.73
N LEU A 84 6.98 -12.41 -7.93
CA LEU A 84 7.33 -11.38 -6.94
C LEU A 84 6.15 -10.43 -6.68
N LEU A 85 5.43 -10.01 -7.73
CA LEU A 85 4.24 -9.19 -7.61
C LEU A 85 3.12 -9.92 -6.87
N ALA A 86 2.88 -11.20 -7.18
CA ALA A 86 1.89 -12.03 -6.49
C ALA A 86 2.23 -12.24 -5.00
N CYS A 87 3.50 -12.48 -4.67
CA CYS A 87 3.94 -12.57 -3.28
C CYS A 87 3.71 -11.24 -2.54
N LEU A 88 3.98 -10.11 -3.19
CA LEU A 88 3.76 -8.79 -2.62
C LEU A 88 2.27 -8.51 -2.36
N THR A 89 1.39 -8.79 -3.32
CA THR A 89 -0.06 -8.57 -3.15
C THR A 89 -0.63 -9.45 -2.04
N VAL A 90 -0.30 -10.74 -2.03
CA VAL A 90 -0.73 -11.66 -0.97
C VAL A 90 -0.21 -11.20 0.40
N PHE A 91 1.03 -10.74 0.46
CA PHE A 91 1.60 -10.21 1.70
C PHE A 91 0.86 -8.96 2.19
N ILE A 92 0.60 -7.97 1.32
CA ILE A 92 -0.15 -6.77 1.69
C ILE A 92 -1.55 -7.15 2.19
N TYR A 93 -2.25 -8.01 1.45
CA TYR A 93 -3.57 -8.49 1.85
C TYR A 93 -3.56 -9.15 3.22
N MET A 94 -2.64 -10.10 3.47
CA MET A 94 -2.53 -10.82 4.75
C MET A 94 -2.24 -9.89 5.93
N VAL A 95 -1.41 -8.85 5.71
CA VAL A 95 -1.05 -7.89 6.75
C VAL A 95 -2.18 -6.89 7.02
N THR A 96 -2.99 -6.57 6.00
CA THR A 96 -4.08 -5.58 6.05
C THR A 96 -5.47 -6.19 6.30
N VAL A 97 -5.64 -7.52 6.27
CA VAL A 97 -6.95 -8.14 6.47
C VAL A 97 -7.52 -7.87 7.87
N ARG A 98 -6.67 -7.89 8.90
CA ARG A 98 -7.04 -7.60 10.30
C ARG A 98 -7.01 -6.10 10.62
N GLY A 99 -7.70 -5.70 11.69
CA GLY A 99 -7.83 -4.31 12.14
C GLY A 99 -9.18 -3.71 11.76
N SER A 100 -10.04 -3.49 12.75
CA SER A 100 -11.33 -2.80 12.59
C SER A 100 -11.36 -1.58 13.50
N GLY A 101 -12.11 -0.56 13.10
CA GLY A 101 -12.47 0.53 14.02
C GLY A 101 -13.66 0.10 14.87
N HIS A 102 -13.68 0.54 16.12
CA HIS A 102 -14.79 0.38 17.05
C HIS A 102 -15.57 1.68 17.13
N LEU A 103 -16.90 1.58 17.27
CA LEU A 103 -17.73 2.75 17.50
C LEU A 103 -17.57 3.20 18.95
N ALA A 104 -17.27 4.48 19.13
CA ALA A 104 -17.30 5.07 20.47
C ALA A 104 -18.75 5.40 20.88
N PRO A 105 -19.11 5.26 22.17
CA PRO A 105 -20.46 5.53 22.65
C PRO A 105 -20.91 6.96 22.31
N SER A 106 -22.07 7.09 21.65
CA SER A 106 -22.63 8.39 21.25
C SER A 106 -21.71 9.24 20.34
N ARG A 107 -20.83 8.60 19.56
CA ARG A 107 -19.96 9.25 18.56
C ARG A 107 -20.14 8.62 17.18
N ALA A 108 -19.99 9.42 16.13
CA ALA A 108 -20.01 8.93 14.75
C ALA A 108 -18.64 8.46 14.26
N TYR A 109 -17.55 8.90 14.91
CA TYR A 109 -16.19 8.48 14.56
C TYR A 109 -15.82 7.11 15.15
N LEU A 110 -14.81 6.49 14.55
CA LEU A 110 -14.26 5.21 14.96
C LEU A 110 -13.00 5.41 15.82
N GLU A 111 -12.83 4.55 16.82
CA GLU A 111 -11.62 4.42 17.62
C GLU A 111 -10.91 3.10 17.28
N TYR A 112 -9.59 3.07 17.40
CA TYR A 112 -8.77 1.95 16.94
C TYR A 112 -7.94 1.42 18.10
N ARG A 113 -7.94 0.10 18.29
CA ARG A 113 -7.10 -0.56 19.29
C ARG A 113 -5.94 -1.28 18.62
N LEU A 114 -4.78 -1.26 19.26
CA LEU A 114 -3.55 -1.79 18.68
C LEU A 114 -3.61 -3.32 18.49
N ASP A 115 -4.35 -4.02 19.35
CA ASP A 115 -4.48 -5.48 19.34
C ASP A 115 -5.34 -6.04 18.20
N ASP A 116 -6.14 -5.21 17.55
CA ASP A 116 -6.95 -5.63 16.40
C ASP A 116 -6.10 -5.85 15.13
N PHE A 117 -4.89 -5.31 15.09
CA PHE A 117 -4.01 -5.36 13.92
C PHE A 117 -3.16 -6.64 13.88
N SER A 118 -2.67 -6.96 12.69
CA SER A 118 -1.79 -8.12 12.50
C SER A 118 -0.50 -7.98 13.31
N GLY A 119 0.01 -9.11 13.83
CA GLY A 119 1.26 -9.12 14.61
C GLY A 119 2.48 -8.61 13.84
N TRP A 120 2.42 -8.62 12.50
CA TRP A 120 3.43 -7.98 11.68
C TRP A 120 3.39 -6.45 11.77
N LEU A 121 2.21 -5.83 11.64
CA LEU A 121 2.04 -4.38 11.79
C LEU A 121 2.38 -3.93 13.22
N ARG A 122 1.87 -4.64 14.23
CA ARG A 122 2.12 -4.30 15.64
C ARG A 122 3.61 -4.27 15.96
N ARG A 123 4.39 -5.26 15.49
CA ARG A 123 5.85 -5.31 15.69
C ARG A 123 6.57 -4.09 15.10
N ARG A 124 6.00 -3.44 14.09
CA ARG A 124 6.61 -2.26 13.45
C ARG A 124 6.57 -1.01 14.31
N VAL A 125 5.53 -0.88 15.13
CA VAL A 125 5.29 0.26 16.04
C VAL A 125 5.62 -0.06 17.50
N HIS A 126 5.93 -1.31 17.82
CA HIS A 126 6.25 -1.75 19.19
C HIS A 126 7.61 -1.24 19.70
N SER A 127 8.60 -1.06 18.83
CA SER A 127 9.94 -0.62 19.24
C SER A 127 9.97 0.89 19.50
N SER A 128 10.25 1.30 20.75
CA SER A 128 10.32 2.71 21.16
C SER A 128 11.22 3.53 20.23
N TYR A 129 12.45 3.07 19.98
CA TYR A 129 13.40 3.79 19.13
C TYR A 129 12.91 4.04 17.69
N LYS A 130 12.20 3.07 17.10
CA LYS A 130 11.62 3.22 15.76
C LYS A 130 10.39 4.14 15.81
N TRP A 131 9.61 4.04 16.87
CA TRP A 131 8.46 4.90 17.11
C TRP A 131 8.87 6.36 17.32
N ASP A 132 9.97 6.63 18.00
CA ASP A 132 10.46 8.00 18.26
C ASP A 132 10.69 8.80 16.96
N ARG A 133 11.18 8.13 15.92
CA ARG A 133 11.32 8.73 14.58
C ARG A 133 9.97 8.97 13.90
N ILE A 134 9.05 8.01 14.02
CA ILE A 134 7.73 8.09 13.41
C ILE A 134 6.91 9.20 14.08
N ARG A 135 6.89 9.25 15.41
CA ARG A 135 6.17 10.27 16.16
C ARG A 135 6.71 11.68 15.90
N GLY A 136 8.02 11.85 15.75
CA GLY A 136 8.60 13.16 15.42
C GLY A 136 8.16 13.64 14.03
N CYS A 137 8.03 12.72 13.08
CA CYS A 137 7.46 13.01 11.76
C CYS A 137 5.96 13.33 11.85
N LEU A 138 5.18 12.56 12.64
CA LEU A 138 3.75 12.80 12.84
C LEU A 138 3.46 14.12 13.55
N SER A 139 4.24 14.49 14.57
CA SER A 139 4.07 15.75 15.29
C SER A 139 4.35 16.97 14.42
N SER A 140 5.20 16.82 13.40
CA SER A 140 5.45 17.87 12.41
C SER A 140 4.37 17.97 11.32
N SER A 141 3.45 17.01 11.26
CA SER A 141 2.36 17.03 10.30
C SER A 141 1.24 17.98 10.73
N ASN A 142 0.58 18.62 9.77
CA ASN A 142 -0.52 19.54 10.06
C ASN A 142 -1.85 18.83 10.39
N THR A 143 -1.88 17.50 10.45
CA THR A 143 -3.14 16.73 10.55
C THR A 143 -3.99 17.07 11.78
N CYS A 144 -3.36 17.29 12.94
CA CYS A 144 -4.08 17.70 14.15
C CYS A 144 -4.45 19.19 14.15
N SER A 145 -3.62 20.04 13.53
CA SER A 145 -3.93 21.47 13.37
C SER A 145 -5.14 21.66 12.45
N GLU A 146 -5.20 20.95 11.33
CA GLU A 146 -6.33 20.95 10.39
C GLU A 146 -7.63 20.49 11.05
N LEU A 147 -7.55 19.51 11.95
CA LEU A 147 -8.72 19.04 12.70
C LEU A 147 -9.30 20.15 13.59
N ASN A 148 -8.43 20.90 14.28
CA ASN A 148 -8.84 22.02 15.12
C ASN A 148 -9.44 23.19 14.31
N GLN A 149 -8.97 23.39 13.08
CA GLN A 149 -9.50 24.42 12.17
C GLN A 149 -10.82 24.01 11.50
N SER A 150 -11.01 22.71 11.27
CA SER A 150 -12.19 22.19 10.55
C SER A 150 -13.43 22.10 11.44
N TYR A 151 -13.26 21.90 12.75
CA TYR A 151 -14.38 21.69 13.68
C TYR A 151 -14.30 22.65 14.87
N HIS A 152 -15.29 23.54 14.98
CA HIS A 152 -15.36 24.52 16.06
C HIS A 152 -16.35 24.13 17.16
N MET A 153 -17.42 23.40 16.82
CA MET A 153 -18.44 22.98 17.79
C MET A 153 -18.32 21.49 18.15
N ALA A 154 -18.69 21.17 19.39
CA ALA A 154 -18.66 19.82 19.92
C ALA A 154 -19.56 18.86 19.12
N GLN A 155 -20.77 19.29 18.77
CA GLN A 155 -21.72 18.46 18.04
C GLN A 155 -21.22 18.13 16.62
N ASP A 156 -20.63 19.10 15.93
CA ASP A 156 -20.05 18.90 14.60
C ASP A 156 -18.88 17.92 14.67
N PHE A 157 -18.01 18.08 15.67
CA PHE A 157 -16.89 17.17 15.91
C PHE A 157 -17.33 15.75 16.25
N PHE A 158 -18.35 15.57 17.09
CA PHE A 158 -18.83 14.25 17.51
C PHE A 158 -19.57 13.49 16.40
N ASN A 159 -20.14 14.21 15.43
CA ASN A 159 -20.80 13.64 14.26
C ASN A 159 -19.87 13.55 13.04
N ALA A 160 -18.64 14.07 13.13
CA ALA A 160 -17.68 14.07 12.05
C ALA A 160 -17.07 12.69 11.79
N HIS A 161 -16.84 12.38 10.52
CA HIS A 161 -16.04 11.23 10.09
C HIS A 161 -14.57 11.63 9.98
N ILE A 162 -13.88 11.64 11.11
CA ILE A 162 -12.45 11.98 11.19
C ILE A 162 -11.56 10.82 10.70
N SER A 163 -10.34 11.13 10.27
CA SER A 163 -9.41 10.10 9.81
C SER A 163 -8.93 9.20 10.97
N PRO A 164 -8.47 7.97 10.70
CA PRO A 164 -7.92 7.10 11.74
C PRO A 164 -6.75 7.74 12.50
N LEU A 165 -5.91 8.52 11.80
CA LEU A 165 -4.82 9.25 12.42
C LEU A 165 -5.32 10.38 13.34
N GLN A 166 -6.35 11.12 12.91
CA GLN A 166 -6.97 12.16 13.72
C GLN A 166 -7.61 11.60 15.00
N SER A 167 -8.39 10.52 14.87
CA SER A 167 -9.05 9.86 16.00
C SER A 167 -8.08 9.27 17.03
N GLY A 168 -6.93 8.76 16.58
CA GLY A 168 -5.95 8.09 17.45
C GLY A 168 -4.89 9.02 18.06
N CYS A 169 -4.46 10.07 17.34
CA CYS A 169 -3.34 10.92 17.77
C CYS A 169 -3.77 12.30 18.28
N CYS A 170 -4.87 12.87 17.76
CA CYS A 170 -5.23 14.26 18.00
C CYS A 170 -6.26 14.45 19.12
N LYS A 171 -6.82 13.36 19.68
CA LYS A 171 -7.77 13.38 20.78
C LYS A 171 -7.48 12.24 21.78
N PRO A 172 -7.92 12.35 23.05
CA PRO A 172 -7.85 11.25 24.00
C PRO A 172 -8.89 10.16 23.68
N PRO A 173 -8.71 8.92 24.19
CA PRO A 173 -9.74 7.88 24.14
C PRO A 173 -11.03 8.31 24.85
N THR A 174 -12.19 7.93 24.31
CA THR A 174 -13.49 8.34 24.88
C THR A 174 -13.72 7.74 26.27
N GLU A 175 -13.20 6.53 26.53
CA GLU A 175 -13.32 5.83 27.82
C GLU A 175 -12.65 6.58 29.00
N CYS A 176 -11.68 7.45 28.71
CA CYS A 176 -11.03 8.28 29.73
C CYS A 176 -11.96 9.34 30.34
N GLY A 177 -13.04 9.70 29.64
CA GLY A 177 -14.05 10.64 30.12
C GLY A 177 -13.52 12.07 30.30
N TYR A 178 -12.64 12.55 29.42
CA TYR A 178 -12.25 13.96 29.42
C TYR A 178 -13.41 14.87 28.97
N THR A 179 -13.48 16.08 29.51
CA THR A 179 -14.42 17.10 29.06
C THR A 179 -13.88 17.84 27.84
N PHE A 180 -14.73 17.98 26.83
CA PHE A 180 -14.41 18.60 25.55
C PHE A 180 -14.35 20.12 25.70
N VAL A 181 -13.26 20.73 25.22
CA VAL A 181 -13.16 22.19 25.05
C VAL A 181 -13.01 22.52 23.57
N ASN A 182 -12.04 21.90 22.90
CA ASN A 182 -11.86 21.94 21.45
C ASN A 182 -11.35 20.57 20.95
N PRO A 183 -11.27 20.32 19.63
CA PRO A 183 -10.87 19.01 19.08
C PRO A 183 -9.55 18.44 19.62
N THR A 184 -8.59 19.30 19.98
CA THR A 184 -7.24 18.92 20.43
C THR A 184 -6.93 19.29 21.88
N TYR A 185 -7.92 19.80 22.62
CA TYR A 185 -7.77 20.30 23.97
C TYR A 185 -8.93 19.80 24.84
N TRP A 186 -8.54 19.03 25.86
CA TRP A 186 -9.46 18.26 26.68
C TRP A 186 -9.00 18.36 28.14
N ILE A 187 -9.93 18.55 29.07
CA ILE A 187 -9.61 18.75 30.49
C ILE A 187 -10.35 17.77 31.40
N SER A 188 -9.92 17.69 32.67
CA SER A 188 -10.59 16.97 33.74
C SER A 188 -11.00 15.52 33.40
N PRO A 189 -10.05 14.56 33.35
CA PRO A 189 -10.39 13.16 33.12
C PRO A 189 -11.22 12.59 34.28
N ILE A 190 -12.33 11.93 33.95
CA ILE A 190 -13.21 11.28 34.92
C ILE A 190 -12.72 9.86 35.23
N ASN A 191 -12.13 9.17 34.24
CA ASN A 191 -11.75 7.77 34.37
C ASN A 191 -10.32 7.51 33.87
N ILE A 192 -9.33 7.99 34.63
CA ILE A 192 -7.90 7.89 34.29
C ILE A 192 -7.42 6.42 34.23
N ALA A 193 -8.06 5.52 34.99
CA ALA A 193 -7.66 4.12 35.09
C ALA A 193 -8.28 3.21 34.01
N ALA A 194 -9.13 3.75 33.12
CA ALA A 194 -9.76 2.97 32.05
C ALA A 194 -8.74 2.44 31.04
N ASP A 195 -7.78 3.29 30.66
CA ASP A 195 -6.76 2.98 29.66
C ASP A 195 -5.43 3.67 30.02
N MET A 196 -4.31 3.01 29.75
CA MET A 196 -2.98 3.58 29.98
C MET A 196 -2.71 4.81 29.11
N ASP A 197 -3.39 4.96 27.98
CA ASP A 197 -3.32 6.14 27.12
C ASP A 197 -3.96 7.37 27.76
N CYS A 198 -4.88 7.21 28.72
CA CYS A 198 -5.44 8.33 29.49
C CYS A 198 -4.33 9.07 30.26
N LEU A 199 -3.34 8.34 30.79
CA LEU A 199 -2.19 8.92 31.49
C LEU A 199 -1.17 9.56 30.54
N LYS A 200 -1.17 9.19 29.27
CA LYS A 200 -0.20 9.66 28.26
C LYS A 200 -0.69 10.88 27.48
N TRP A 201 -1.98 11.20 27.54
CA TRP A 201 -2.56 12.36 26.87
C TRP A 201 -1.96 13.67 27.39
N ASN A 202 -1.61 14.58 26.47
CA ASN A 202 -1.14 15.93 26.80
C ASN A 202 -1.81 16.96 25.88
N ASN A 203 -2.18 18.14 26.39
CA ASN A 203 -2.79 19.23 25.62
C ASN A 203 -1.75 20.09 24.86
N ASP A 204 -0.45 19.87 25.08
CA ASP A 204 0.60 20.45 24.25
C ASP A 204 0.48 19.92 22.82
N GLN A 205 0.35 20.85 21.86
CA GLN A 205 0.13 20.57 20.44
C GLN A 205 1.28 19.77 19.80
N ASN A 206 2.49 19.85 20.37
CA ASN A 206 3.64 19.09 19.90
C ASN A 206 3.70 17.66 20.49
N GLN A 207 2.92 17.37 21.54
CA GLN A 207 2.97 16.08 22.25
C GLN A 207 1.71 15.25 22.05
N LEU A 208 0.52 15.86 22.20
CA LEU A 208 -0.80 15.25 22.04
C LEU A 208 -0.84 13.79 22.53
N CYS A 209 -1.50 12.89 21.79
CA CYS A 209 -1.44 11.45 22.04
C CYS A 209 -0.36 10.75 21.20
N TYR A 210 0.70 11.43 20.73
CA TYR A 210 1.69 10.81 19.85
C TYR A 210 2.47 9.65 20.50
N ASN A 211 2.43 9.51 21.83
CA ASN A 211 3.01 8.37 22.54
C ASN A 211 1.99 7.27 22.93
N CYS A 212 0.72 7.47 22.59
CA CYS A 212 -0.37 6.56 22.92
C CYS A 212 -0.38 5.35 21.99
N ASP A 213 -0.89 4.22 22.49
CA ASP A 213 -1.12 3.03 21.67
C ASP A 213 -2.30 3.24 20.71
N SER A 214 -3.24 4.11 21.07
CA SER A 214 -4.32 4.63 20.23
C SER A 214 -3.77 5.37 19.00
N CYS A 215 -2.69 6.14 19.14
CA CYS A 215 -2.07 6.83 17.99
C CYS A 215 -1.33 5.84 17.08
N LYS A 216 -0.65 4.84 17.67
CA LYS A 216 -0.06 3.74 16.89
C LYS A 216 -1.14 2.98 16.11
N ALA A 217 -2.27 2.68 16.75
CA ALA A 217 -3.40 2.01 16.12
C ALA A 217 -4.02 2.86 15.00
N GLY A 218 -4.19 4.18 15.23
CA GLY A 218 -4.65 5.13 14.24
C GLY A 218 -3.73 5.23 13.02
N LEU A 219 -2.41 5.22 13.23
CA LEU A 219 -1.44 5.14 12.14
C LEU A 219 -1.59 3.83 11.36
N LEU A 220 -1.65 2.68 12.04
CA LEU A 220 -1.80 1.38 11.38
C LEU A 220 -3.11 1.28 10.59
N ALA A 221 -4.19 1.86 11.10
CA ALA A 221 -5.47 1.95 10.42
C ALA A 221 -5.39 2.80 9.14
N ASN A 222 -4.70 3.94 9.21
CA ASN A 222 -4.51 4.83 8.06
C ASN A 222 -3.64 4.14 6.98
N LEU A 223 -2.50 3.58 7.38
CA LEU A 223 -1.63 2.80 6.49
C LEU A 223 -2.39 1.64 5.85
N LYS A 224 -3.18 0.89 6.61
CA LYS A 224 -4.02 -0.19 6.10
C LYS A 224 -4.94 0.29 4.99
N ARG A 225 -5.61 1.44 5.17
CA ARG A 225 -6.54 1.99 4.18
C ARG A 225 -5.83 2.30 2.87
N GLU A 226 -4.68 2.98 2.94
CA GLU A 226 -3.91 3.35 1.75
C GLU A 226 -3.26 2.14 1.08
N TRP A 227 -2.75 1.19 1.86
CA TRP A 227 -2.16 -0.04 1.33
C TRP A 227 -3.20 -0.90 0.64
N ARG A 228 -4.43 -0.96 1.14
CA ARG A 228 -5.52 -1.70 0.49
C ARG A 228 -5.93 -1.07 -0.83
N ARG A 229 -5.91 0.26 -0.94
CA ARG A 229 -6.13 0.96 -2.22
C ARG A 229 -5.04 0.62 -3.23
N ALA A 230 -3.78 0.66 -2.81
CA ALA A 230 -2.65 0.27 -3.66
C ALA A 230 -2.71 -1.22 -4.04
N ASP A 231 -3.05 -2.11 -3.10
CA ASP A 231 -3.15 -3.55 -3.33
C ASP A 231 -4.20 -3.90 -4.38
N ILE A 232 -5.33 -3.18 -4.43
CA ILE A 232 -6.33 -3.33 -5.50
C ILE A 232 -5.71 -3.04 -6.88
N ILE A 233 -4.92 -1.96 -7.00
CA ILE A 233 -4.23 -1.61 -8.25
C ILE A 233 -3.20 -2.70 -8.61
N LEU A 234 -2.43 -3.17 -7.63
CA LEU A 234 -1.45 -4.25 -7.82
C LEU A 234 -2.11 -5.58 -8.21
N LEU A 235 -3.28 -5.90 -7.65
CA LEU A 235 -4.04 -7.10 -7.99
C LEU A 235 -4.57 -7.06 -9.43
N ILE A 236 -5.14 -5.92 -9.85
CA ILE A 236 -5.63 -5.74 -11.22
C ILE A 236 -4.47 -5.86 -12.22
N THR A 237 -3.35 -5.20 -11.95
CA THR A 237 -2.16 -5.27 -12.80
C THR A 237 -1.55 -6.67 -12.83
N LEU A 238 -1.53 -7.40 -11.71
CA LEU A 238 -1.10 -8.80 -11.64
C LEU A 238 -1.94 -9.70 -12.56
N ILE A 239 -3.27 -9.61 -12.49
CA ILE A 239 -4.17 -10.38 -13.34
C ILE A 239 -3.91 -10.07 -14.82
N ALA A 240 -3.78 -8.79 -15.16
CA ALA A 240 -3.48 -8.37 -16.52
C ALA A 240 -2.12 -8.89 -17.02
N LEU A 241 -1.07 -8.84 -16.19
CA LEU A 241 0.25 -9.38 -16.52
C LEU A 241 0.22 -10.90 -16.72
N ILE A 242 -0.55 -11.64 -15.91
CA ILE A 242 -0.74 -13.08 -16.10
C ILE A 242 -1.40 -13.36 -17.45
N CYS A 243 -2.46 -12.64 -17.81
CA CYS A 243 -3.12 -12.79 -19.11
C CYS A 243 -2.15 -12.52 -20.27
N VAL A 244 -1.40 -11.42 -20.21
CA VAL A 244 -0.39 -11.05 -21.22
C VAL A 244 0.71 -12.11 -21.33
N TYR A 245 1.17 -12.66 -20.19
CA TYR A 245 2.17 -13.72 -20.14
C TYR A 245 1.67 -15.03 -20.77
N LEU A 246 0.42 -15.43 -20.48
CA LEU A 246 -0.19 -16.62 -21.08
C LEU A 246 -0.33 -16.48 -22.60
N ILE A 247 -0.77 -15.32 -23.10
CA ILE A 247 -0.86 -15.04 -24.53
C ILE A 247 0.54 -15.08 -25.17
N GLY A 248 1.54 -14.48 -24.52
CA GLY A 248 2.94 -14.53 -24.96
C GLY A 248 3.50 -15.95 -25.05
N CYS A 249 3.21 -16.79 -24.05
CA CYS A 249 3.61 -18.21 -24.06
C CYS A 249 2.90 -19.00 -25.16
N CYS A 250 1.61 -18.77 -25.39
CA CYS A 250 0.86 -19.40 -26.47
C CYS A 250 1.41 -19.01 -27.85
N ALA A 251 1.69 -17.71 -28.06
CA ALA A 251 2.29 -17.23 -29.29
C ALA A 251 3.68 -17.84 -29.54
N PHE A 252 4.50 -17.92 -28.49
CA PHE A 252 5.82 -18.54 -28.57
C PHE A 252 5.76 -20.03 -28.90
N ARG A 253 4.86 -20.78 -28.24
CA ARG A 253 4.68 -22.21 -28.50
C ARG A 253 4.23 -22.46 -29.93
N ASN A 254 3.27 -21.68 -30.43
CA ASN A 254 2.79 -21.82 -31.80
C ASN A 254 3.90 -21.55 -32.83
N ALA A 255 4.72 -20.51 -32.63
CA ALA A 255 5.84 -20.22 -33.52
C ALA A 255 6.90 -21.34 -33.54
N LYS A 256 7.18 -21.97 -32.38
CA LYS A 256 8.11 -23.11 -32.30
C LYS A 256 7.55 -24.35 -32.99
N THR A 257 6.25 -24.62 -32.84
CA THR A 257 5.57 -25.72 -33.51
C THR A 257 5.59 -25.54 -35.04
N GLU A 258 5.33 -24.33 -35.55
CA GLU A 258 5.44 -24.03 -36.98
C GLU A 258 6.86 -24.26 -37.52
N ASP A 259 7.91 -23.87 -36.79
CA ASP A 259 9.31 -24.11 -37.20
C ASP A 259 9.63 -25.62 -37.27
N LEU A 260 9.15 -26.40 -36.29
CA LEU A 260 9.30 -27.86 -36.29
C LEU A 260 8.58 -28.52 -37.47
N PHE A 261 7.33 -28.13 -37.75
CA PHE A 261 6.58 -28.63 -38.92
C PHE A 261 7.26 -28.25 -40.23
N ARG A 262 7.83 -27.05 -40.34
CA ARG A 262 8.53 -26.60 -41.54
C ARG A 262 9.81 -27.41 -41.78
N ARG A 263 10.60 -27.68 -40.73
CA ARG A 263 11.77 -28.57 -40.81
C ARG A 263 11.38 -30.00 -41.18
N TYR A 264 10.31 -30.53 -40.59
CA TYR A 264 9.81 -31.87 -40.94
C TYR A 264 9.40 -31.96 -42.41
N LYS A 265 8.76 -30.92 -42.95
CA LYS A 265 8.36 -30.85 -44.37
C LYS A 265 9.55 -30.68 -45.33
N GLN A 266 10.66 -30.13 -44.88
CA GLN A 266 11.90 -29.97 -45.67
C GLN A 266 12.83 -31.18 -45.61
N GLY A 267 12.60 -32.14 -44.70
CA GLY A 267 13.38 -33.37 -44.57
C GLY A 267 12.67 -34.58 -45.18
N TYR A 268 12.51 -34.60 -46.51
CA TYR A 268 12.22 -35.79 -47.34
C TYR A 268 12.66 -35.54 -48.80
N THR A 269 13.91 -35.10 -48.98
CA THR A 269 14.67 -35.19 -50.24
C THR A 269 16.09 -35.60 -49.92
#